data_AF-A0A2V5YZF6-F1
#
_entry.id   AF-A0A2V5YZF6-F1
#
_cell.length_a   1.000
_cell.length_b   1.000
_cell.length_c   1.000
_cell.angle_alpha   90.00
_cell.angle_beta   90.00
_cell.angle_gamma   90.00
#
_symmetry.space_group_name_H-M   'P 1'
#
loop_
_entity.id
_entity.type
_entity.pdbx_description
1 polymer ?
#
loop_
_entity_poly.entity_id
_entity_poly.type
_entity_poly.pdbx_seq_one_letter_code
_entity_poly.pdbx_strand_id
1 'polypeptide(L)' 'MGLNGFGNNNTAMGNGALFFNTNGNSNTCLGFNALNNTTGNSNIALGDSAGTNLTTGSNNIDIGNKGKAGESS' A
#
# COMPACT_ATOMS: atom_id res chain seq x y z
N MET A 1 -12.48 1.16 9.80
CA MET A 1 -11.97 2.17 8.86
C MET A 1 -10.61 2.60 9.41
N GLY A 2 -9.52 2.24 8.71
CA GLY A 2 -8.15 2.36 9.22
C GLY A 2 -7.66 3.80 9.28
N LEU A 3 -6.83 4.12 10.27
CA LEU A 3 -6.19 5.43 10.41
C LEU A 3 -5.31 5.72 9.19
N ASN A 4 -5.58 6.83 8.49
CA ASN A 4 -4.63 7.47 7.59
C ASN A 4 -3.50 8.09 8.44
N GLY A 5 -2.54 7.28 8.89
CA GLY A 5 -1.37 7.75 9.61
C GLY A 5 -0.51 8.64 8.72
N PHE A 6 -0.56 9.95 8.96
CA PHE A 6 0.25 11.07 8.44
C PHE A 6 0.46 11.23 6.91
N GLY A 7 0.14 10.23 6.10
CA GLY A 7 0.19 10.28 4.64
C GLY A 7 -1.10 10.83 4.02
N ASN A 8 -0.96 11.77 3.09
CA ASN A 8 -2.05 12.43 2.38
C ASN A 8 -2.45 11.66 1.10
N ASN A 9 -3.70 11.82 0.69
CA ASN A 9 -4.25 11.39 -0.60
C ASN A 9 -4.21 9.87 -0.88
N ASN A 10 -4.32 9.05 0.16
CA ASN A 10 -4.41 7.60 0.01
C ASN A 10 -5.86 7.16 -0.25
N THR A 11 -6.05 6.22 -1.16
CA THR A 11 -7.33 5.52 -1.38
C THR A 11 -7.18 4.09 -0.85
N ALA A 12 -7.94 3.73 0.19
CA ALA A 12 -7.90 2.40 0.80
C ALA A 12 -9.30 1.79 0.81
N MET A 13 -9.50 0.70 0.09
CA MET A 13 -10.77 -0.02 0.06
C MET A 13 -10.54 -1.53 0.24
N GLY A 14 -11.02 -2.06 1.35
CA GLY A 14 -10.80 -3.44 1.78
C GLY A 14 -10.45 -3.50 3.27
N ASN A 15 -10.74 -4.62 3.93
CA ASN A 15 -10.39 -4.77 5.33
C ASN A 15 -8.85 -4.89 5.47
N GLY A 16 -8.25 -4.07 6.32
CA GLY A 16 -6.79 -4.04 6.53
C GLY A 16 -5.97 -3.34 5.44
N ALA A 17 -6.60 -2.80 4.38
CA ALA A 17 -5.91 -2.01 3.37
C ALA A 17 -5.29 -0.74 4.01
N LEU A 18 -3.99 -0.50 3.76
CA LEU A 18 -3.22 0.64 4.31
C LEU A 18 -3.25 0.81 5.84
N PHE A 19 -3.60 -0.23 6.60
CA PHE A 19 -3.91 -0.10 8.03
C PHE A 19 -2.73 0.41 8.88
N PHE A 20 -1.49 0.06 8.51
CA PHE A 20 -0.26 0.49 9.19
C PHE A 20 0.56 1.48 8.36
N ASN A 21 0.01 2.10 7.32
CA ASN A 21 0.73 3.16 6.61
C ASN A 21 0.93 4.37 7.55
N THR A 22 2.19 4.76 7.76
CA THR A 22 2.55 5.86 8.66
C THR A 22 3.00 7.14 7.95
N ASN A 23 3.49 7.07 6.71
CA ASN A 23 4.10 8.22 6.02
C ASN A 23 3.88 8.25 4.50
N GLY A 24 3.46 7.14 3.89
CA GLY A 24 3.28 7.02 2.45
C GLY A 24 2.08 7.82 1.95
N ASN A 25 2.28 8.57 0.87
CA ASN A 25 1.29 9.44 0.24
C ASN A 25 0.86 8.90 -1.12
N SER A 26 -0.35 9.25 -1.55
CA SER A 26 -0.87 8.96 -2.89
C SER A 26 -0.90 7.46 -3.27
N ASN A 27 -1.09 6.58 -2.28
CA ASN A 27 -1.23 5.14 -2.51
C ASN A 27 -2.68 4.76 -2.82
N THR A 28 -2.89 3.87 -3.79
CA THR A 28 -4.21 3.33 -4.15
C THR A 28 -4.25 1.83 -3.86
N CYS A 29 -5.05 1.42 -2.88
CA CYS A 29 -5.06 0.08 -2.33
C CYS A 29 -6.47 -0.50 -2.31
N LEU A 30 -6.68 -1.58 -3.04
CA LEU A 30 -7.97 -2.23 -3.24
C LEU A 30 -7.84 -3.73 -2.96
N GLY A 31 -8.29 -4.20 -1.79
CA GLY A 31 -8.23 -5.62 -1.42
C GLY A 31 -8.04 -5.86 0.07
N PHE A 32 -8.22 -7.10 0.51
CA PHE A 32 -7.93 -7.51 1.89
C PHE A 32 -6.43 -7.39 2.15
N ASN A 33 -6.02 -6.62 3.16
CA ASN A 33 -4.62 -6.35 3.51
C ASN A 33 -3.75 -5.78 2.37
N ALA A 34 -4.34 -5.15 1.35
CA ALA A 34 -3.56 -4.50 0.29
C ALA A 34 -2.69 -3.37 0.86
N LEU A 35 -1.38 -3.43 0.61
CA LEU A 35 -0.35 -2.49 1.06
C LEU A 35 -0.52 -2.11 2.54
N ASN A 36 -0.71 -3.12 3.39
CA ASN A 36 -1.07 -2.90 4.78
C ASN A 36 0.00 -2.14 5.58
N ASN A 37 1.24 -2.04 5.10
CA ASN A 37 2.33 -1.29 5.71
C ASN A 37 3.28 -0.74 4.63
N THR A 38 3.43 0.59 4.56
CA THR A 38 4.41 1.23 3.69
C THR A 38 4.80 2.60 4.22
N THR A 39 6.00 3.05 3.89
CA THR A 39 6.41 4.46 3.93
C THR A 39 6.61 5.05 2.53
N GLY A 40 6.44 4.23 1.50
CA GLY A 40 6.57 4.61 0.10
C GLY A 40 5.36 5.35 -0.43
N ASN A 41 5.59 6.13 -1.49
CA ASN A 41 4.58 6.97 -2.13
C ASN A 41 4.16 6.40 -3.49
N SER A 42 2.96 6.79 -3.95
CA SER A 42 2.50 6.54 -5.31
C SER A 42 2.47 5.05 -5.70
N ASN A 43 2.18 4.17 -4.77
CA ASN A 43 2.02 2.74 -5.03
C ASN A 43 0.57 2.39 -5.35
N ILE A 44 0.36 1.46 -6.28
CA ILE A 44 -0.95 0.88 -6.60
C ILE A 44 -0.92 -0.59 -6.20
N ALA A 45 -1.80 -1.01 -5.29
CA ALA A 45 -1.93 -2.39 -4.83
C ALA A 45 -3.37 -2.88 -5.02
N LEU A 46 -3.57 -3.87 -5.90
CA LEU A 46 -4.89 -4.41 -6.24
C LEU A 46 -4.93 -5.92 -5.98
N GLY A 47 -5.81 -6.37 -5.09
CA GLY A 47 -6.03 -7.78 -4.75
C GLY A 47 -5.73 -8.12 -3.29
N ASP A 48 -6.06 -9.36 -2.91
CA ASP A 48 -5.73 -9.91 -1.59
C ASP A 48 -4.22 -9.90 -1.37
N SER A 49 -3.80 -9.31 -0.24
CA SER A 49 -2.40 -9.22 0.17
C SER A 49 -1.48 -8.56 -0.87
N ALA A 50 -2.04 -7.76 -1.80
CA ALA A 50 -1.23 -7.12 -2.83
C ALA A 50 -0.27 -6.10 -2.22
N GLY A 51 1.01 -6.14 -2.61
CA GLY A 51 2.03 -5.19 -2.16
C GLY A 51 2.34 -5.20 -0.66
N THR A 52 1.98 -6.25 0.10
CA THR A 52 2.30 -6.33 1.54
C THR A 52 3.79 -6.31 1.86
N ASN A 53 4.66 -6.63 0.88
CA ASN A 53 6.11 -6.57 1.03
C ASN A 53 6.71 -5.21 0.62
N LEU A 54 5.92 -4.27 0.08
CA LEU A 54 6.37 -2.93 -0.31
C LEU A 54 6.49 -2.01 0.92
N THR A 55 7.54 -2.22 1.72
CA THR A 55 7.76 -1.48 2.97
C THR A 55 8.23 -0.04 2.73
N THR A 56 9.18 0.19 1.82
CA THR A 56 9.75 1.52 1.54
C THR A 56 9.73 1.91 0.06
N GLY A 57 9.40 0.97 -0.83
CA GLY A 57 9.36 1.19 -2.28
C GLY A 57 8.28 2.19 -2.67
N SER A 58 8.60 3.09 -3.60
CA SER A 58 7.65 4.05 -4.19
C SER A 58 7.46 3.75 -5.67
N ASN A 59 6.34 4.21 -6.25
CA ASN A 59 5.99 4.08 -7.67
C ASN A 59 5.82 2.63 -8.16
N ASN A 60 5.37 1.72 -7.29
CA ASN A 60 5.14 0.33 -7.66
C ASN A 60 3.69 0.07 -8.05
N ILE A 61 3.49 -0.94 -8.91
CA ILE A 61 2.16 -1.47 -9.25
C ILE A 61 2.17 -2.97 -8.96
N ASP A 62 1.44 -3.37 -7.92
CA ASP A 62 1.24 -4.77 -7.53
C ASP A 62 -0.21 -5.20 -7.74
N ILE A 63 -0.40 -6.27 -8.49
CA ILE A 63 -1.73 -6.83 -8.78
C ILE A 63 -1.73 -8.32 -8.45
N GLY A 64 -2.46 -8.72 -7.41
CA GLY A 64 -2.58 -10.11 -6.96
C GLY A 64 -1.29 -10.75 -6.43
N ASN A 65 -0.21 -9.99 -6.30
CA ASN A 65 1.07 -10.44 -5.78
C ASN A 65 1.49 -9.60 -4.58
N LYS A 66 2.23 -10.21 -3.65
CA LYS A 66 2.69 -9.54 -2.42
C LYS A 66 3.75 -8.44 -2.66
N GLY A 67 4.23 -8.27 -3.89
CA GLY A 67 5.36 -7.41 -4.23
C GLY A 67 6.70 -7.99 -3.76
N LYS A 68 7.82 -7.44 -4.23
CA LYS A 68 9.14 -7.71 -3.65
C LYS A 68 9.60 -6.54 -2.78
N ALA A 69 10.31 -6.86 -1.69
CA ALA A 69 10.88 -5.84 -0.81
C ALA A 69 11.89 -4.98 -1.58
N GLY A 70 11.69 -3.65 -1.53
CA GLY A 70 12.58 -2.69 -2.18
C GLY A 70 12.40 -2.55 -3.69
N GLU A 71 11.27 -2.98 -4.27
CA GLU A 71 10.96 -2.57 -5.64
C GLU A 71 10.78 -1.05 -5.69
N SER A 72 11.56 -0.44 -6.57
CA SER A 72 11.53 0.97 -6.91
C SER A 72 11.98 1.07 -8.36
N SER A 73 11.15 1.69 -9.20
CA SER A 73 11.53 2.17 -10.53
C SER A 73 11.26 3.66 -10.58
#